data_AF-A0A2P8VDS8-F1
#
_entry.id   AF-A0A2P8VDS8-F1
#
_cell.length_a   1.000
_cell.length_b   1.000
_cell.length_c   1.000
_cell.angle_alpha   90.00
_cell.angle_beta   90.00
_cell.angle_gamma   90.00
#
_symmetry.space_group_name_H-M   'P 1'
#
loop_
_entity.id
_entity.type
_entity.pdbx_description
1 polymer ?
#
loop_
_entity_poly.entity_id
_entity_poly.type
_entity_poly.pdbx_seq_one_letter_code
_entity_poly.pdbx_strand_id
1 'polypeptide(L)'
;MLLDGLVRRSRVHWVRARVVQLERGWVLRDETGGRWQADAVILAVPAPRLARLVDGIAPRTHAAARQIVSASSAVVALAVPGGTAFPHCSGVLVAGDESPHAKAITLSSRKWDQRGDVALLRLS
;
A
#
# COMPACT_ATOMS: atom_id res chain seq x y z
N MET A 1 5.80 14.59 -0.17
CA MET A 1 4.88 15.67 -0.63
C MET A 1 3.55 15.02 -1.03
N LEU A 2 2.39 15.64 -0.80
CA LEU A 2 1.06 15.01 -0.55
C LEU A 2 0.89 14.40 0.84
N LEU A 3 1.54 13.27 1.17
CA LEU A 3 1.40 12.64 2.50
C LEU A 3 1.77 13.62 3.62
N ASP A 4 2.90 14.33 3.47
CA ASP A 4 3.31 15.37 4.43
C ASP A 4 2.30 16.51 4.53
N GLY A 5 1.67 16.87 3.42
CA GLY A 5 0.63 17.91 3.36
C GLY A 5 -0.65 17.45 4.06
N LEU A 6 -1.04 16.19 3.87
CA LEU A 6 -2.18 15.57 4.53
C LEU A 6 -1.94 15.50 6.05
N VAL A 7 -0.78 14.98 6.47
CA VAL A 7 -0.41 14.90 7.91
C VAL A 7 -0.41 16.28 8.55
N ARG A 8 0.17 17.29 7.88
CA ARG A 8 0.20 18.66 8.41
C ARG A 8 -1.19 19.27 8.55
N ARG A 9 -2.12 18.97 7.64
CA ARG A 9 -3.46 19.58 7.61
C ARG A 9 -4.52 18.79 8.38
N SER A 10 -4.29 17.51 8.66
CA SER A 10 -5.31 16.62 9.23
C SER A 10 -5.61 16.89 10.70
N ARG A 11 -4.74 17.62 11.42
CA ARG A 11 -4.85 17.90 12.86
C ARG A 11 -5.06 16.63 13.71
N VAL A 12 -4.69 15.47 13.19
CA VAL A 12 -4.85 14.19 13.90
C VAL A 12 -3.83 14.09 15.03
N HIS A 13 -4.24 13.49 16.14
CA HIS A 13 -3.28 12.98 17.11
C HIS A 13 -2.68 11.68 16.55
N TRP A 14 -1.41 11.71 16.18
CA TRP A 14 -0.76 10.58 15.53
C TRP A 14 -0.06 9.67 16.53
N VAL A 15 -0.49 8.41 16.59
CA VAL A 15 0.09 7.37 17.45
C VAL A 15 0.77 6.34 16.56
N ARG A 16 2.08 6.16 16.72
CA ARG A 16 2.88 5.16 15.99
C ARG A 16 2.83 3.81 16.70
N ALA A 17 1.65 3.21 16.77
CA ALA A 17 1.46 1.88 17.33
C ALA A 17 0.43 1.13 16.49
N ARG A 18 0.62 -0.17 16.29
CA ARG A 18 -0.40 -1.02 15.71
C ARG A 18 -1.40 -1.41 16.79
N VAL A 19 -2.67 -1.17 16.46
CA VAL A 19 -3.80 -1.70 17.20
C VAL A 19 -3.78 -3.22 17.08
N VAL A 20 -3.75 -3.92 18.21
CA VAL A 20 -3.76 -5.39 18.29
C VAL A 20 -5.15 -5.96 18.55
N GLN A 21 -6.03 -5.18 19.18
CA GLN A 21 -7.38 -5.59 19.52
C GLN A 21 -8.35 -4.41 19.45
N LEU A 22 -9.56 -4.70 18.98
CA LEU A 22 -10.73 -3.85 19.15
C LEU A 22 -11.71 -4.58 20.06
N GLU A 23 -12.32 -3.87 20.99
CA GLU A 23 -13.34 -4.41 21.90
C GLU A 23 -14.71 -3.76 21.62
N ARG A 24 -15.78 -4.39 22.11
CA ARG A 24 -17.13 -3.80 22.06
C ARG A 24 -17.14 -2.49 22.86
N GLY A 25 -17.88 -1.49 22.36
CA GLY A 25 -17.86 -0.15 22.94
C GLY A 25 -16.65 0.69 22.51
N TRP A 26 -15.99 0.34 21.40
CA TRP A 26 -14.97 1.17 20.74
C TRP A 26 -13.71 1.45 21.57
N VAL A 27 -13.28 0.43 22.33
CA VAL A 27 -11.98 0.42 23.02
C VAL A 27 -10.95 -0.27 22.15
N LEU A 28 -9.81 0.39 21.93
CA LEU A 28 -8.67 -0.15 21.20
C LEU A 28 -7.54 -0.48 22.16
N ARG A 29 -6.85 -1.60 21.92
CA ARG A 29 -5.54 -1.89 22.53
C ARG A 29 -4.48 -1.88 21.46
N ASP A 30 -3.35 -1.24 21.76
CA ASP A 30 -2.17 -1.30 20.91
C ASP A 30 -1.11 -2.26 21.46
N GLU A 31 -0.10 -2.52 20.65
CA GLU A 31 1.02 -3.41 20.99
C GLU A 31 1.94 -2.91 22.11
N THR A 32 1.83 -1.64 22.50
CA THR A 32 2.58 -1.06 23.62
C THR A 32 1.85 -1.22 24.96
N GLY A 33 0.64 -1.80 24.95
CA GLY A 33 -0.24 -1.89 26.12
C GLY A 33 -1.14 -0.67 26.31
N GLY A 34 -1.08 0.31 25.38
CA GLY A 34 -1.93 1.49 25.39
C GLY A 34 -3.40 1.12 25.18
N ARG A 35 -4.28 1.82 25.90
CA ARG A 35 -5.73 1.67 25.82
C ARG A 35 -6.37 2.99 25.38
N TRP A 36 -7.17 2.93 24.32
CA TRP A 36 -7.77 4.12 23.71
C TRP A 36 -9.28 3.94 23.62
N GLN A 37 -10.03 4.89 24.19
CA GLN A 37 -11.48 4.96 24.06
C GLN A 37 -11.83 5.94 22.94
N ALA A 38 -12.83 5.60 22.13
CA ALA A 38 -13.41 6.49 21.13
C ALA A 38 -14.94 6.38 21.11
N ASP A 39 -15.60 7.34 20.46
CA ASP A 39 -17.05 7.26 20.19
C ASP A 39 -17.36 6.37 18.96
N ALA A 40 -16.41 6.29 18.03
CA ALA A 40 -16.48 5.47 16.83
C ALA A 40 -15.08 5.11 16.32
N VAL A 41 -14.98 4.04 15.51
CA VAL A 41 -13.70 3.55 14.95
C VAL A 41 -13.81 3.39 13.44
N ILE A 42 -12.84 3.94 12.71
CA ILE A 42 -12.65 3.71 11.26
C ILE A 42 -11.44 2.80 11.07
N LEU A 43 -11.66 1.59 10.53
CA LEU A 43 -10.61 0.60 10.29
C LEU A 43 -10.09 0.69 8.85
N ALA A 44 -9.15 1.61 8.60
CA ALA A 44 -8.48 1.76 7.30
C ALA A 44 -7.25 0.84 7.19
N VAL A 45 -7.44 -0.46 7.38
CA VAL A 45 -6.37 -1.48 7.38
C VAL A 45 -6.60 -2.54 6.31
N PRO A 46 -5.55 -3.26 5.85
CA PRO A 46 -5.72 -4.36 4.90
C PRO A 46 -6.71 -5.43 5.41
N ALA A 47 -7.43 -6.08 4.49
CA ALA A 47 -8.48 -7.05 4.83
C ALA A 47 -8.05 -8.17 5.79
N PRO A 48 -6.84 -8.77 5.66
CA PRO A 48 -6.37 -9.77 6.63
C PRO A 48 -6.20 -9.20 8.05
N ARG A 49 -5.86 -7.91 8.18
CA ARG A 49 -5.76 -7.24 9.48
C ARG A 49 -7.14 -6.88 10.01
N LEU A 50 -8.03 -6.40 9.15
CA LEU A 50 -9.42 -6.11 9.48
C LEU A 50 -10.11 -7.34 10.07
N ALA A 51 -10.01 -8.49 9.39
CA ALA A 51 -10.62 -9.75 9.83
C ALA A 51 -10.23 -10.11 11.28
N ARG A 52 -8.96 -9.94 11.64
CA ARG A 52 -8.47 -10.21 13.01
C ARG A 52 -9.04 -9.25 14.05
N LEU A 53 -9.22 -7.98 13.70
CA LEU A 53 -9.68 -6.96 14.65
C LEU A 53 -11.19 -7.03 14.90
N VAL A 54 -11.97 -7.45 13.91
CA VAL A 54 -13.45 -7.49 14.02
C VAL A 54 -14.00 -8.86 14.41
N ASP A 55 -13.12 -9.82 14.67
CA ASP A 55 -13.51 -11.14 15.17
C ASP A 55 -14.25 -11.00 16.51
N GLY A 56 -15.37 -11.70 16.67
CA GLY A 56 -16.27 -11.58 17.82
C GLY A 56 -17.07 -10.27 17.95
N ILE A 57 -16.79 -9.24 17.14
CA ILE A 57 -17.50 -7.94 17.18
C ILE A 57 -18.50 -7.80 16.03
N ALA A 58 -18.07 -8.14 14.81
CA ALA A 58 -18.89 -8.00 13.61
C ALA A 58 -18.78 -9.27 12.74
N PRO A 59 -19.53 -10.34 13.05
CA PRO A 59 -19.37 -11.64 12.40
C PRO A 59 -19.52 -11.61 10.88
N ARG A 60 -20.49 -10.84 10.36
CA ARG A 60 -20.70 -10.68 8.91
C ARG A 60 -19.50 -10.01 8.23
N THR A 61 -18.95 -8.95 8.85
CA THR A 61 -17.77 -8.24 8.34
C THR A 61 -16.52 -9.13 8.43
N HIS A 62 -16.35 -9.88 9.52
CA HIS A 62 -15.27 -10.85 9.67
C HIS A 62 -15.30 -11.87 8.52
N ALA A 63 -16.46 -12.48 8.25
CA ALA A 63 -16.63 -13.46 7.20
C ALA A 63 -16.31 -12.89 5.81
N ALA A 64 -16.79 -11.67 5.51
CA ALA A 64 -16.50 -11.00 4.24
C ALA A 64 -15.01 -10.66 4.08
N ALA A 65 -14.37 -10.10 5.12
CA ALA A 65 -12.97 -9.70 5.08
C ALA A 65 -12.02 -10.91 4.88
N ARG A 66 -12.39 -12.08 5.42
CA ARG A 66 -11.64 -13.34 5.26
C ARG A 66 -11.58 -13.85 3.82
N GLN A 67 -12.51 -13.44 2.96
CA GLN A 67 -12.57 -13.87 1.56
C GLN A 67 -11.65 -13.04 0.64
N ILE A 68 -11.17 -11.89 1.12
CA ILE A 68 -10.34 -10.99 0.33
C ILE A 68 -8.88 -11.44 0.41
N VAL A 69 -8.36 -11.93 -0.71
CA VAL A 69 -6.95 -12.31 -0.87
C VAL A 69 -6.14 -11.18 -1.49
N SER A 70 -4.91 -10.99 -1.03
CA SER A 70 -3.95 -10.07 -1.65
C SER A 70 -2.97 -10.87 -2.49
N ALA A 71 -2.78 -10.45 -3.75
CA ALA A 71 -1.65 -10.92 -4.54
C ALA A 71 -0.35 -10.30 -3.99
N SER A 72 0.72 -11.09 -3.99
CA SER A 72 2.07 -10.58 -3.75
C SER A 72 2.62 -9.89 -5.02
N SER A 73 3.43 -8.87 -4.83
CA SER A 73 4.13 -8.17 -5.91
C SER A 73 5.53 -7.75 -5.45
N ALA A 74 6.51 -7.82 -6.35
CA ALA A 74 7.82 -7.21 -6.16
C ALA A 74 7.95 -6.01 -7.09
N VAL A 75 8.73 -5.00 -6.69
CA VAL A 75 9.08 -3.88 -7.56
C VAL A 75 10.59 -3.76 -7.59
N VAL A 76 11.17 -3.78 -8.79
CA VAL A 76 12.61 -3.62 -9.01
C VAL A 76 12.83 -2.29 -9.70
N ALA A 77 13.52 -1.36 -9.04
CA ALA A 77 13.93 -0.09 -9.64
C ALA A 77 15.33 -0.23 -10.25
N LEU A 78 15.50 0.21 -11.49
CA LEU A 78 16.78 0.19 -12.20
C LEU A 78 17.12 1.59 -12.71
N ALA A 79 18.41 1.91 -12.68
CA ALA A 79 19.00 3.04 -13.38
C ALA A 79 19.90 2.49 -14.50
N VAL A 80 19.68 2.93 -15.72
CA VAL A 80 20.48 2.57 -16.90
C VAL A 80 21.14 3.81 -17.48
N PRO A 81 22.19 3.69 -18.31
CA PRO A 81 22.82 4.86 -18.92
C PRO A 81 21.83 5.78 -19.64
N GLY A 82 22.04 7.09 -19.52
CA GLY A 82 21.30 8.10 -20.26
C GLY A 82 21.44 7.88 -21.77
N GLY A 83 20.37 8.14 -22.51
CA GLY A 83 20.32 7.87 -23.95
C GLY A 83 20.06 6.40 -24.33
N THR A 84 19.89 5.50 -23.35
CA THR A 84 19.38 4.14 -23.63
C THR A 84 18.10 4.22 -24.46
N ALA A 85 18.10 3.55 -25.62
CA ALA A 85 16.99 3.60 -26.55
C ALA A 85 15.76 2.89 -25.95
N PHE A 86 14.79 3.68 -25.50
CA PHE A 86 13.49 3.18 -25.04
C PHE A 86 12.37 3.64 -25.97
N PRO A 87 11.28 2.84 -26.10
CA PRO A 87 10.12 3.22 -26.89
C PRO A 87 9.51 4.55 -26.40
N HIS A 88 8.84 5.24 -27.31
CA HIS A 88 8.14 6.50 -27.03
C HIS A 88 6.79 6.23 -26.33
N CYS A 89 6.84 5.63 -25.15
CA CYS A 89 5.69 5.37 -24.29
C CYS A 89 6.07 5.51 -22.82
N SER A 90 5.09 5.41 -21.91
CA SER A 90 5.33 5.43 -20.47
C SER A 90 5.75 4.07 -19.89
N GLY A 91 5.72 3.01 -20.70
CA GLY A 91 5.93 1.64 -20.24
C GLY A 91 5.29 0.60 -21.16
N VAL A 92 5.54 -0.66 -20.85
CA VAL A 92 4.98 -1.83 -21.55
C VAL A 92 4.40 -2.81 -20.54
N LEU A 93 3.34 -3.50 -20.95
CA LEU A 93 2.77 -4.64 -20.23
C LEU A 93 3.20 -5.92 -20.94
N VAL A 94 3.44 -6.97 -20.16
CA VAL A 94 3.78 -8.29 -20.70
C VAL A 94 2.52 -9.15 -20.72
N ALA A 95 2.25 -9.79 -21.85
CA ALA A 95 1.12 -10.70 -21.99
C ALA A 95 1.33 -11.96 -21.12
N GLY A 96 0.23 -12.51 -20.61
CA GLY A 96 0.26 -13.57 -19.59
C GLY A 96 0.35 -15.00 -20.13
N ASP A 97 0.49 -15.17 -21.45
CA ASP A 97 0.64 -16.44 -22.15
C ASP A 97 2.09 -16.98 -22.15
N GLU A 98 3.06 -16.14 -21.80
CA GLU A 98 4.42 -16.55 -21.47
C GLU A 98 4.57 -16.75 -19.95
N SER A 99 5.73 -17.22 -19.47
CA SER A 99 6.10 -17.16 -18.04
C SER A 99 6.99 -15.94 -17.78
N PRO A 100 6.47 -14.71 -17.84
CA PRO A 100 7.33 -13.55 -17.83
C PRO A 100 7.88 -13.31 -16.42
N HIS A 101 9.18 -13.02 -16.33
CA HIS A 101 9.84 -12.65 -15.08
C HIS A 101 9.41 -11.28 -14.54
N ALA A 102 8.59 -10.54 -15.29
CA ALA A 102 7.93 -9.30 -14.90
C ALA A 102 6.60 -9.14 -15.64
N LYS A 103 5.58 -8.58 -14.99
CA LYS A 103 4.27 -8.30 -15.59
C LYS A 103 4.24 -6.97 -16.33
N ALA A 104 5.09 -6.03 -15.93
CA ALA A 104 5.16 -4.71 -16.54
C ALA A 104 6.53 -4.05 -16.36
N ILE A 105 6.82 -3.12 -17.27
CA ILE A 105 7.91 -2.16 -17.16
C ILE A 105 7.32 -0.76 -17.22
N THR A 106 7.58 0.08 -16.22
CA THR A 106 7.29 1.53 -16.30
C THR A 106 8.58 2.28 -16.59
N LEU A 107 8.58 3.10 -17.64
CA LEU A 107 9.68 4.00 -18.01
C LEU A 107 9.53 5.32 -17.24
N SER A 108 9.97 5.34 -15.99
CA SER A 108 9.74 6.46 -15.06
C SER A 108 10.28 7.79 -15.59
N SER A 109 11.49 7.81 -16.17
CA SER A 109 12.06 9.04 -16.75
C SER A 109 11.24 9.59 -17.92
N ARG A 110 10.64 8.72 -18.75
CA ARG A 110 9.73 9.13 -19.84
C ARG A 110 8.42 9.67 -19.29
N LYS A 111 7.84 8.99 -18.29
CA LYS A 111 6.52 9.32 -17.73
C LYS A 111 6.50 10.68 -17.02
N TRP A 112 7.60 11.05 -16.37
CA TRP A 112 7.68 12.24 -15.51
C TRP A 112 8.67 13.31 -16.02
N ASP A 113 9.13 13.20 -17.27
CA ASP A 113 10.15 14.06 -17.90
C ASP A 113 11.39 14.30 -17.01
N GLN A 114 11.87 13.24 -16.35
CA GLN A 114 13.08 13.33 -15.54
C GLN A 114 14.31 13.27 -16.45
N ARG A 115 15.12 14.33 -16.38
CA ARG A 115 16.39 14.44 -17.10
C ARG A 115 17.56 14.17 -16.17
N GLY A 116 18.59 13.53 -16.69
CA GLY A 116 19.83 13.21 -15.99
C GLY A 116 20.69 12.26 -16.80
N ASP A 117 21.86 11.92 -16.28
CA ASP A 117 22.82 11.04 -16.94
C ASP A 117 22.39 9.57 -16.94
N VAL A 118 21.25 9.26 -16.30
CA VAL A 118 20.64 7.94 -16.25
C VAL A 118 19.16 8.00 -16.61
N ALA A 119 18.67 6.93 -17.21
CA ALA A 119 17.24 6.68 -17.39
C ALA A 119 16.75 5.71 -16.31
N LEU A 120 15.64 6.05 -15.66
CA LEU A 120 15.03 5.27 -14.58
C LEU A 120 13.84 4.46 -15.10
N LEU A 121 13.79 3.19 -14.73
CA LEU A 121 12.66 2.30 -14.97
C LEU A 121 12.34 1.47 -13.73
N ARG A 122 11.11 0.93 -13.67
CA ARG A 122 10.75 -0.10 -12.69
C ARG A 122 10.11 -1.30 -13.37
N LEU A 123 10.40 -2.48 -12.85
CA LEU A 123 9.72 -3.72 -13.18
C LEU A 123 8.80 -4.13 -12.03
N SER A 124 7.68 -4.76 -12.37
CA SER A 124 6.71 -5.34 -11.42
C SER A 124 6.10 -6.60 -11.98
#